data_AF-A0A6M0H0X0-F1
#
_entry.id   AF-A0A6M0H0X0-F1
#
_cell.length_a   1.000
_cell.length_b   1.000
_cell.length_c   1.000
_cell.angle_alpha   90.00
_cell.angle_beta   90.00
_cell.angle_gamma   90.00
#
_symmetry.space_group_name_H-M   'P 1'
#
loop_
_entity.id
_entity.type
_entity.pdbx_description
1 polymer ?
#
loop_
_entity_poly.entity_id
_entity_poly.type
_entity_poly.pdbx_seq_one_letter_code
_entity_poly.pdbx_strand_id
1 'polypeptide(L)'
;MVVEKDKTIVNGSNALKTTVAVERKKVEKQKRTGVKVDKQKIIKKRLGFIRNVACSFVVGVFILSRYSAIYNTQIQINDKKDEISKLKADNESIKVQLIKFNNLSYIEDVAVNKLDMQKPEASKALYMNLEAKEVSTKNDNASKDLSDSSTKKIFEKLKKLLF
;
A
#
# COMPACT_ATOMS: atom_id res chain seq x y z
N MET A 1 14.89 -32.53 -81.17
CA MET A 1 13.46 -32.75 -80.82
C MET A 1 13.43 -33.26 -79.39
N VAL A 2 12.89 -32.47 -78.48
CA VAL A 2 12.90 -32.72 -77.03
C VAL A 2 11.82 -33.76 -76.72
N VAL A 3 12.21 -34.90 -76.13
CA VAL A 3 11.28 -35.97 -75.73
C VAL A 3 10.79 -35.68 -74.32
N GLU A 4 9.54 -35.26 -74.22
CA GLU A 4 8.82 -34.99 -72.98
C GLU A 4 8.48 -36.31 -72.28
N LYS A 5 8.80 -36.42 -70.98
CA LYS A 5 8.57 -37.62 -70.16
C LYS A 5 7.11 -37.65 -69.73
N ASP A 6 6.27 -38.39 -70.46
CA ASP A 6 4.91 -38.71 -70.02
C ASP A 6 4.92 -39.62 -68.80
N LYS A 7 4.44 -39.07 -67.68
CA LYS A 7 4.29 -39.74 -66.39
C LYS A 7 3.08 -40.67 -66.46
N THR A 8 3.30 -41.94 -66.79
CA THR A 8 2.28 -42.98 -66.81
C THR A 8 1.81 -43.30 -65.38
N ILE A 9 0.65 -42.77 -65.00
CA ILE A 9 -0.01 -43.11 -63.73
C ILE A 9 -0.89 -44.34 -64.00
N VAL A 10 -0.41 -45.52 -63.64
CA VAL A 10 -1.20 -46.76 -63.70
C VAL A 10 -2.01 -46.87 -62.42
N ASN A 11 -3.30 -46.56 -62.48
CA ASN A 11 -4.22 -46.74 -61.37
C ASN A 11 -4.96 -48.09 -61.53
N GLY A 12 -4.42 -49.15 -60.93
CA GLY A 12 -4.99 -50.49 -61.01
C GLY A 12 -6.06 -50.74 -59.96
N SER A 13 -7.29 -51.02 -60.38
CA SER A 13 -8.35 -51.55 -59.51
C SER A 13 -8.66 -52.98 -59.96
N ASN A 14 -8.26 -53.98 -59.17
CA ASN A 14 -8.46 -55.41 -59.44
C ASN A 14 -9.85 -55.93 -59.00
N ALA A 15 -10.88 -55.08 -59.00
CA ALA A 15 -12.22 -55.50 -58.59
C ALA A 15 -12.96 -56.17 -59.76
N LEU A 16 -13.42 -57.41 -59.55
CA LEU A 16 -14.30 -58.12 -60.48
C LEU A 16 -15.60 -57.33 -60.66
N LYS A 17 -15.99 -57.11 -61.93
CA LYS A 17 -17.23 -56.39 -62.29
C LYS A 17 -18.44 -57.21 -61.84
N THR A 18 -19.24 -56.66 -60.93
CA THR A 18 -20.48 -57.29 -60.47
C THR A 18 -21.54 -57.30 -61.59
N THR A 19 -22.22 -58.44 -61.77
CA THR A 19 -23.26 -58.67 -62.79
C THR A 19 -24.68 -58.36 -62.31
N VAL A 20 -24.84 -57.93 -61.05
CA VAL A 20 -26.13 -57.52 -60.51
C VAL A 20 -26.35 -56.06 -60.88
N ALA A 21 -27.41 -55.78 -61.64
CA ALA A 21 -27.88 -54.42 -61.90
C ALA A 21 -28.40 -53.80 -60.60
N VAL A 22 -27.48 -53.29 -59.78
CA VAL A 22 -27.84 -52.42 -58.67
C VAL A 22 -28.33 -51.12 -59.29
N GLU A 23 -29.63 -50.83 -59.16
CA GLU A 23 -30.18 -49.51 -59.47
C GLU A 23 -29.41 -48.47 -58.64
N ARG A 24 -28.45 -47.81 -59.29
CA ARG A 24 -27.77 -46.66 -58.70
C ARG A 24 -28.82 -45.57 -58.61
N LYS A 25 -29.43 -45.38 -57.44
CA LYS A 25 -30.07 -44.10 -57.10
C LYS A 25 -29.09 -43.02 -57.53
N LYS A 26 -29.48 -42.20 -58.51
CA LYS A 26 -28.70 -41.03 -58.91
C LYS A 26 -28.60 -40.16 -57.66
N VAL A 27 -27.53 -40.34 -56.90
CA VAL A 27 -27.13 -39.36 -55.91
C VAL A 27 -26.84 -38.14 -56.74
N GLU A 28 -27.79 -37.20 -56.71
CA GLU A 28 -27.63 -35.87 -57.25
C GLU A 28 -26.27 -35.40 -56.74
N LYS A 29 -25.31 -35.28 -57.66
CA LYS A 29 -24.02 -34.70 -57.34
C LYS A 29 -24.34 -33.27 -56.98
N GLN A 30 -24.56 -33.01 -55.68
CA GLN A 30 -24.58 -31.67 -55.13
C GLN A 30 -23.29 -31.06 -55.64
N LYS A 31 -23.41 -30.17 -56.64
CA LYS A 31 -22.31 -29.36 -57.11
C LYS A 31 -21.86 -28.66 -55.84
N ARG A 32 -20.73 -29.10 -55.30
CA ARG A 32 -20.00 -28.34 -54.28
C ARG A 32 -19.59 -27.07 -55.00
N THR A 33 -20.50 -26.10 -55.04
CA THR A 33 -20.17 -24.72 -55.32
C THR A 33 -19.08 -24.42 -54.31
N GLY A 34 -17.86 -24.21 -54.81
CA GLY A 34 -16.73 -23.83 -53.99
C GLY A 34 -17.09 -22.49 -53.37
N VAL A 35 -17.75 -22.53 -52.21
CA VAL A 35 -17.96 -21.36 -51.37
C VAL A 35 -16.54 -20.94 -51.01
N LYS A 36 -16.04 -19.91 -51.69
CA LYS A 36 -14.77 -19.27 -51.33
C LYS A 36 -14.96 -18.80 -49.90
N VAL A 37 -14.44 -19.59 -48.95
CA VAL A 37 -14.60 -19.30 -47.54
C VAL A 37 -13.83 -18.00 -47.32
N ASP A 38 -14.59 -16.96 -47.04
CA ASP A 38 -14.10 -15.60 -46.96
C ASP A 38 -13.20 -15.52 -45.72
N LYS A 39 -11.88 -15.73 -45.90
CA LYS A 39 -10.89 -15.88 -44.82
C LYS A 39 -10.98 -14.72 -43.83
N GLN A 40 -11.34 -13.53 -44.31
CA GLN A 40 -11.58 -12.35 -43.50
C GLN A 40 -12.70 -12.51 -42.48
N LYS A 41 -13.79 -13.22 -42.81
CA LYS A 41 -14.91 -13.47 -41.87
C LYS A 41 -14.52 -14.43 -40.76
N ILE A 42 -13.65 -15.41 -41.03
CA ILE A 42 -13.12 -16.33 -39.99
C ILE A 42 -12.20 -15.58 -39.04
N ILE A 43 -11.30 -14.74 -39.57
CA ILE A 43 -10.35 -13.95 -38.77
C ILE A 43 -11.13 -12.95 -37.89
N LYS A 44 -12.11 -12.23 -38.43
CA LYS A 44 -12.96 -11.30 -37.65
C LYS A 44 -13.69 -11.99 -36.49
N LYS A 45 -14.21 -13.22 -36.70
CA LYS A 45 -14.85 -14.01 -35.64
C LYS A 45 -13.87 -14.42 -34.55
N ARG A 46 -12.66 -14.86 -34.91
CA ARG A 46 -11.60 -15.21 -33.93
C ARG A 46 -11.11 -14.00 -33.15
N LEU A 47 -10.98 -12.84 -33.82
CA LEU A 47 -10.58 -11.58 -33.19
C LEU A 47 -11.63 -11.09 -32.18
N GLY A 48 -12.92 -11.26 -32.48
CA GLY A 48 -14.01 -10.95 -31.54
C GLY A 48 -13.94 -11.78 -30.26
N PHE A 49 -13.66 -13.08 -30.38
CA PHE A 49 -13.46 -13.96 -29.23
C PHE A 49 -12.23 -13.55 -28.40
N ILE A 50 -11.09 -13.29 -29.05
CA ILE A 50 -9.86 -12.83 -28.38
C ILE A 50 -10.11 -11.50 -27.64
N ARG A 51 -10.89 -10.58 -28.24
CA ARG A 51 -11.23 -9.30 -27.63
C ARG A 51 -12.07 -9.50 -26.37
N ASN A 52 -13.06 -10.38 -26.41
CA ASN A 52 -13.90 -10.64 -25.24
C ASN A 52 -13.09 -11.26 -24.09
N VAL A 53 -12.20 -12.21 -24.38
CA VAL A 53 -11.30 -12.81 -23.38
C VAL A 53 -10.35 -11.75 -22.81
N ALA A 54 -9.76 -10.90 -23.66
CA ALA A 54 -8.92 -9.78 -23.22
C ALA A 54 -9.68 -8.80 -22.32
N CYS A 55 -10.93 -8.44 -22.67
CA CYS A 55 -11.77 -7.60 -21.83
C CYS A 55 -12.04 -8.25 -20.47
N SER A 56 -12.36 -9.54 -20.40
CA SER A 56 -12.57 -10.23 -19.12
C SER A 56 -11.29 -10.28 -18.28
N PHE A 57 -10.12 -10.41 -18.92
CA PHE A 57 -8.84 -10.40 -18.22
C PHE A 57 -8.55 -9.04 -17.61
N VAL A 58 -8.77 -7.95 -18.35
CA VAL A 58 -8.60 -6.58 -17.85
C VAL A 58 -9.50 -6.33 -16.64
N VAL A 59 -10.75 -6.78 -16.67
CA VAL A 59 -11.66 -6.68 -15.51
C VAL A 59 -11.11 -7.45 -14.31
N GLY A 60 -10.60 -8.67 -14.51
CA GLY A 60 -9.98 -9.46 -13.45
C GLY A 60 -8.77 -8.76 -12.82
N VAL A 61 -7.86 -8.23 -13.65
CA VAL A 61 -6.68 -7.48 -13.19
C VAL A 61 -7.09 -6.18 -12.48
N PHE A 62 -8.13 -5.49 -12.95
CA PHE A 62 -8.64 -4.28 -12.32
C PHE A 62 -9.20 -4.53 -10.92
N ILE A 63 -9.91 -5.65 -10.74
CA ILE A 63 -10.39 -6.06 -9.42
C ILE A 63 -9.19 -6.34 -8.51
N LEU A 64 -8.22 -7.11 -9.00
CA LEU A 64 -7.03 -7.49 -8.22
C LEU A 64 -6.19 -6.27 -7.81
N SER A 65 -6.06 -5.25 -8.68
CA SER A 65 -5.34 -4.02 -8.35
C SER A 65 -6.04 -3.22 -7.24
N ARG A 66 -7.38 -3.17 -7.24
CA ARG A 66 -8.15 -2.55 -6.15
C ARG A 66 -7.97 -3.32 -4.84
N TYR A 67 -8.01 -4.64 -4.86
CA TYR A 67 -7.75 -5.47 -3.68
C TYR A 67 -6.32 -5.28 -3.16
N SER A 68 -5.32 -5.18 -4.05
CA SER A 68 -3.93 -4.90 -3.66
C SER A 68 -3.79 -3.55 -2.98
N ALA A 69 -4.50 -2.52 -3.45
CA ALA A 69 -4.48 -1.20 -2.80
C ALA A 69 -5.09 -1.24 -1.39
N ILE A 70 -6.22 -1.95 -1.23
CA ILE A 70 -6.86 -2.16 0.09
C ILE A 70 -5.91 -2.89 1.04
N TYR A 71 -5.25 -3.94 0.56
CA TYR A 71 -4.31 -4.71 1.38
C TYR A 71 -3.12 -3.88 1.82
N ASN A 72 -2.59 -3.02 0.94
CA ASN A 72 -1.51 -2.12 1.28
C ASN A 72 -1.93 -1.08 2.34
N THR A 73 -3.16 -0.58 2.27
CA THR A 73 -3.73 0.29 3.31
C THR A 73 -3.90 -0.47 4.64
N GLN A 74 -4.32 -1.74 4.60
CA GLN A 74 -4.48 -2.57 5.78
C GLN A 74 -3.14 -2.80 6.50
N ILE A 75 -2.06 -3.04 5.75
CA ILE A 75 -0.70 -3.16 6.28
C ILE A 75 -0.29 -1.86 6.99
N GLN A 76 -0.47 -0.72 6.33
CA GLN A 76 -0.14 0.58 6.94
C GLN A 76 -0.93 0.85 8.23
N ILE A 77 -2.20 0.48 8.27
CA ILE A 77 -3.02 0.60 9.49
C ILE A 77 -2.47 -0.29 10.60
N ASN A 78 -2.06 -1.52 10.27
CA ASN A 78 -1.52 -2.44 11.26
C ASN A 78 -0.16 -1.97 11.80
N ASP A 79 0.73 -1.51 10.92
CA ASP A 79 2.03 -0.95 11.31
C ASP A 79 1.86 0.28 12.22
N LYS A 80 0.91 1.16 11.89
CA LYS A 80 0.59 2.33 12.71
C LYS A 80 0.01 1.94 14.07
N LYS A 81 -0.81 0.89 14.11
CA LYS A 81 -1.35 0.37 15.36
C LYS A 81 -0.26 -0.24 16.24
N ASP A 82 0.68 -0.97 15.64
CA ASP A 82 1.83 -1.54 16.34
C ASP A 82 2.76 -0.43 16.87
N GLU A 83 2.97 0.62 16.10
CA GLU A 83 3.71 1.82 16.52
C GLU A 83 3.05 2.50 17.73
N ILE A 84 1.72 2.68 17.71
CA ILE A 84 0.96 3.21 18.85
C ILE A 84 1.08 2.31 20.08
N SER A 85 0.99 0.99 19.90
CA SER A 85 1.14 0.03 20.99
C SER A 85 2.54 0.07 21.60
N LYS A 86 3.59 0.20 20.79
CA LYS A 86 4.97 0.39 21.27
C LYS A 86 5.11 1.70 22.05
N LEU A 87 4.64 2.82 21.49
CA LEU A 87 4.68 4.12 22.18
C LEU A 87 3.91 4.11 23.50
N LYS A 88 2.81 3.36 23.59
CA LYS A 88 2.07 3.21 24.84
C LYS A 88 2.86 2.39 25.87
N ALA A 89 3.47 1.29 25.45
CA ALA A 89 4.33 0.48 26.30
C ALA A 89 5.57 1.27 26.79
N ASP A 90 6.17 2.07 25.92
CA ASP A 90 7.30 2.93 26.27
C ASP A 90 6.89 4.01 27.29
N ASN A 91 5.75 4.66 27.08
CA ASN A 91 5.20 5.62 28.04
C ASN A 91 4.92 4.97 29.41
N GLU A 92 4.36 3.76 29.42
CA GLU A 92 4.09 3.02 30.65
C GLU A 92 5.39 2.62 31.36
N SER A 93 6.40 2.18 30.61
CA SER A 93 7.75 1.91 31.13
C SER A 93 8.38 3.15 31.75
N ILE A 94 8.34 4.30 31.06
CA ILE A 94 8.87 5.58 31.58
C ILE A 94 8.13 5.98 32.86
N LYS A 95 6.80 5.83 32.88
CA LYS A 95 6.00 6.12 34.08
C LYS A 95 6.40 5.25 35.26
N VAL A 96 6.62 3.95 35.02
CA VAL A 96 7.11 3.02 36.05
C VAL A 96 8.51 3.42 36.52
N GLN A 97 9.41 3.81 35.62
CA GLN A 97 10.74 4.30 35.98
C GLN A 97 10.67 5.59 36.81
N LEU A 98 9.79 6.52 36.47
CA LEU A 98 9.60 7.75 37.24
C LEU A 98 9.11 7.47 38.68
N ILE A 99 8.21 6.50 38.85
CA ILE A 99 7.76 6.08 40.18
C ILE A 99 8.93 5.50 41.00
N LYS A 100 9.88 4.80 40.38
CA LYS A 100 11.09 4.31 41.07
C LYS A 100 11.95 5.47 41.58
N PHE A 101 12.06 6.57 40.84
CA PHE A 101 12.80 7.76 41.27
C PHE A 101 12.03 8.62 42.29
N ASN A 102 10.70 8.57 42.28
CA ASN A 102 9.86 9.20 43.30
C ASN A 102 9.78 8.37 44.60
N ASN A 103 10.62 7.34 44.74
CA ASN A 103 10.77 6.61 45.99
C ASN A 103 11.67 7.42 46.93
N LEU A 104 11.09 7.89 48.04
CA LEU A 104 11.79 8.62 49.09
C LEU A 104 13.06 7.88 49.56
N SER A 105 13.06 6.54 49.58
CA SER A 105 14.25 5.76 49.94
C SER A 105 15.39 5.91 48.94
N TYR A 106 15.13 6.06 47.63
CA TYR A 106 16.20 6.29 46.65
C TYR A 106 16.79 7.70 46.82
N ILE A 107 15.94 8.68 47.14
CA ILE A 107 16.37 10.05 47.39
C ILE A 107 17.21 10.12 48.68
N GLU A 108 16.77 9.48 49.77
CA GLU A 108 17.54 9.38 51.02
C GLU A 108 18.88 8.65 50.80
N ASP A 109 18.88 7.54 50.04
CA ASP A 109 20.10 6.77 49.77
C ASP A 109 21.14 7.58 48.99
N VAL A 110 20.74 8.28 47.93
CA VAL A 110 21.65 9.16 47.17
C VAL A 110 22.09 10.36 48.01
N ALA A 111 21.18 10.96 48.78
CA ALA A 111 21.50 12.11 49.63
C ALA A 111 22.54 11.74 50.70
N VAL A 112 22.34 10.64 51.41
CA VAL A 112 23.23 10.20 52.50
C VAL A 112 24.53 9.59 51.95
N ASN A 113 24.45 8.66 50.99
CA ASN A 113 25.61 7.86 50.58
C ASN A 113 26.46 8.48 49.46
N LYS A 114 25.88 9.35 48.61
CA LYS A 114 26.61 10.00 47.50
C LYS A 114 26.89 11.47 47.72
N LEU A 115 26.00 12.17 48.40
CA LEU A 115 26.09 13.61 48.63
C LEU A 115 26.47 13.97 50.06
N ASP A 116 26.68 12.96 50.92
CA ASP A 116 27.07 13.10 52.33
C ASP A 116 26.11 14.02 53.12
N MET A 117 24.85 14.11 52.69
CA MET A 117 23.82 14.88 53.37
C MET A 117 23.42 14.16 54.66
N GLN A 118 23.41 14.92 55.75
CA GLN A 118 22.90 14.42 57.03
C GLN A 118 21.43 14.78 57.20
N LYS A 119 20.64 13.84 57.73
CA LYS A 119 19.23 14.05 58.04
C LYS A 119 19.12 15.13 59.12
N PRO A 120 18.40 16.24 58.89
CA PRO A 120 18.32 17.33 59.85
C PRO A 120 17.59 16.86 61.11
N GLU A 121 18.21 17.10 62.25
CA GLU A 121 17.62 16.84 63.56
C GLU A 121 16.76 18.05 63.95
N ALA A 122 15.48 17.83 64.32
CA ALA A 122 14.56 18.92 64.66
C ALA A 122 15.06 19.80 65.83
N SER A 123 15.95 19.26 66.66
CA SER A 123 16.63 19.94 67.78
C SER A 123 17.71 20.94 67.34
N LYS A 124 18.19 20.89 66.09
CA LYS A 124 19.31 21.70 65.56
C LYS A 124 18.87 22.76 64.55
N ALA A 125 17.58 23.07 64.47
CA ALA A 125 17.07 24.11 63.58
C ALA A 125 17.52 25.51 64.05
N LEU A 126 18.46 26.11 63.31
CA LEU A 126 18.89 27.49 63.50
C LEU A 126 17.99 28.42 62.67
N TYR A 127 17.18 29.22 63.34
CA TYR A 127 16.37 30.26 62.70
C TYR A 127 17.18 31.57 62.66
N MET A 128 17.53 32.01 61.46
CA MET A 128 18.14 33.32 61.23
C MET A 128 17.04 34.33 60.92
N ASN A 129 16.91 35.36 61.75
CA ASN A 129 16.01 36.47 61.50
C ASN A 129 16.59 37.30 60.34
N LEU A 130 15.86 37.35 59.21
CA LEU A 130 16.24 38.05 57.98
C LEU A 130 15.78 39.52 57.97
N GLU A 131 15.41 40.07 59.11
CA GLU A 131 15.12 41.50 59.24
C GLU A 131 16.38 42.32 58.92
N ALA A 132 16.28 43.10 57.83
CA ALA A 132 17.22 44.12 57.37
C ALA A 132 18.39 43.68 56.48
N LYS A 133 18.12 42.88 55.44
CA LYS A 133 18.81 43.14 54.16
C LYS A 133 17.85 43.01 53.00
N GLU A 134 17.40 44.16 52.51
CA GLU A 134 16.63 44.26 51.27
C GLU A 134 17.43 43.60 50.14
N VAL A 135 17.05 42.37 49.79
CA VAL A 135 17.48 41.74 48.56
C VAL A 135 16.73 42.48 47.46
N SER A 136 17.40 43.44 46.83
CA SER A 136 16.89 44.15 45.67
C SER A 136 16.69 43.14 44.54
N THR A 137 15.47 42.60 44.44
CA THR A 137 15.02 41.85 43.27
C THR A 137 14.83 42.85 42.15
N LYS A 138 15.88 43.03 41.32
CA LYS A 138 15.69 43.57 39.98
C LYS A 138 14.80 42.60 39.21
N ASN A 139 13.52 42.96 39.11
CA ASN A 139 12.58 42.31 38.20
C ASN A 139 12.86 42.78 36.77
N ASP A 140 13.88 42.20 36.14
CA ASP A 140 14.08 42.29 34.70
C ASP A 140 13.23 41.23 34.00
N ASN A 141 11.91 41.35 34.12
CA ASN A 141 10.96 40.59 33.30
C ASN A 141 9.89 41.53 32.76
N ALA A 142 10.32 42.43 31.88
CA ALA A 142 9.45 42.96 30.84
C ALA A 142 8.91 41.74 30.06
N SER A 143 7.62 41.46 30.24
CA SER A 143 6.83 40.54 29.43
C SER A 143 7.10 40.83 27.96
N LYS A 144 7.90 39.95 27.36
CA LYS A 144 8.26 39.97 25.95
C LYS A 144 7.05 39.41 25.20
N ASP A 145 6.07 40.27 24.92
CA ASP A 145 4.97 39.97 24.00
C ASP A 145 5.55 39.73 22.61
N LEU A 146 5.91 38.47 22.34
CA LEU A 146 6.53 38.00 21.10
C LEU A 146 5.48 37.51 20.08
N SER A 147 4.33 38.17 20.00
CA SER A 147 3.28 37.82 19.03
C SER A 147 2.83 38.95 18.11
N ASP A 148 3.61 40.02 17.94
CA ASP A 148 3.09 41.29 17.39
C ASP A 148 3.64 41.80 16.04
N SER A 149 4.07 40.95 15.10
CA SER A 149 4.31 41.48 13.74
C SER A 149 4.15 40.45 12.64
N SER A 150 4.77 39.28 12.80
CA SER A 150 4.85 38.28 11.73
C SER A 150 3.51 37.57 11.51
N THR A 151 2.81 37.20 12.58
CA THR A 151 1.48 36.55 12.55
C THR A 151 0.40 37.49 12.02
N LYS A 152 0.40 38.77 12.43
CA LYS A 152 -0.51 39.80 11.89
C LYS A 152 -0.30 40.02 10.39
N LYS A 153 0.96 40.07 9.92
CA LYS A 153 1.28 40.17 8.48
C LYS A 153 0.82 38.96 7.66
N ILE A 154 0.91 37.76 8.22
CA ILE A 154 0.44 36.53 7.54
C ILE A 154 -1.09 36.53 7.45
N PHE A 155 -1.78 36.94 8.51
CA PHE A 155 -3.23 37.03 8.55
C PHE A 155 -3.78 38.06 7.53
N GLU A 156 -3.16 39.23 7.44
CA GLU A 156 -3.50 40.26 6.44
C GLU A 156 -3.32 39.76 5.00
N LYS A 157 -2.25 39.01 4.73
CA LYS A 157 -2.04 38.40 3.40
C LYS A 157 -3.07 37.32 3.07
N LEU A 158 -3.47 36.52 4.06
CA LEU A 158 -4.50 35.49 3.87
C LEU A 158 -5.86 36.12 3.57
N LYS A 159 -6.22 37.18 4.30
CA LYS A 159 -7.48 37.91 4.11
C LYS A 159 -7.63 38.44 2.69
N LYS A 160 -6.57 39.03 2.13
CA LYS A 160 -6.55 39.56 0.74
C LYS A 160 -6.67 38.49 -0.35
N LEU A 161 -6.43 37.22 -0.01
CA LEU A 161 -6.44 36.11 -0.97
C LEU A 161 -7.77 35.35 -0.96
N LEU A 162 -8.54 35.48 0.12
CA LEU A 162 -9.83 34.81 0.33
C LEU A 162 -11.03 35.75 0.21
N PHE A 163 -10.83 37.07 0.35
CA PHE A 163 -11.80 38.15 0.13
C PHE A 163 -11.20 39.17 -0.83
#